data_AF-A0AAW6Q036-F1
#
_entry.id   AF-A0AAW6Q036-F1
#
_cell.length_a   1.000
_cell.length_b   1.000
_cell.length_c   1.000
_cell.angle_alpha   90.00
_cell.angle_beta   90.00
_cell.angle_gamma   90.00
#
_symmetry.space_group_name_H-M   'P 1'
#
loop_
_entity.id
_entity.type
_entity.pdbx_description
1 polymer ?
#
loop_
_entity_poly.entity_id
_entity_poly.type
_entity_poly.pdbx_seq_one_letter_code
_entity_poly.pdbx_strand_id
1 'polypeptide(L)'
;MGKVYFNVKDIFGNNHKEVEVIRIYKNTASILDVNTNLTWIVRKRELGLEETNPNNKYPGHFDYRKTKRQWKGREQQLVDMVRSYN
;
A
#
# COMPACT_ATOMS: atom_id res chain seq x y z
N MET A 1 10.56 -15.14 -10.65
CA MET A 1 10.90 -13.72 -10.42
C MET A 1 9.63 -12.90 -10.58
N GLY A 2 9.23 -12.18 -9.53
CA GLY A 2 8.00 -11.39 -9.53
C GLY A 2 8.11 -10.13 -10.40
N LYS A 3 6.98 -9.53 -10.74
CA LYS A 3 6.95 -8.25 -11.47
C LYS A 3 7.33 -7.12 -10.51
N VAL A 4 8.38 -6.38 -10.85
CA VAL A 4 8.87 -5.23 -10.09
C VAL A 4 8.14 -3.97 -10.53
N TYR A 5 7.77 -3.13 -9.57
CA TYR A 5 7.11 -1.84 -9.80
C TYR A 5 7.86 -0.71 -9.09
N PHE A 6 7.79 0.48 -9.66
CA PHE A 6 8.50 1.66 -9.14
C PHE A 6 7.52 2.77 -8.77
N ASN A 7 7.86 3.53 -7.74
CA ASN A 7 7.08 4.68 -7.24
C ASN A 7 5.62 4.33 -6.93
N VAL A 8 5.42 3.26 -6.16
CA VAL A 8 4.10 2.76 -5.77
C VAL A 8 3.68 3.39 -4.45
N LYS A 9 2.45 3.91 -4.39
CA LYS A 9 1.91 4.54 -3.20
C LYS A 9 1.02 3.59 -2.40
N ASP A 10 1.31 3.42 -1.11
CA ASP A 10 0.47 2.60 -0.22
C ASP A 10 -0.83 3.31 0.22
N ILE A 11 -1.62 2.58 1.01
CA ILE A 11 -2.87 3.10 1.59
C ILE A 11 -2.65 4.24 2.61
N PHE A 12 -1.46 4.34 3.21
CA PHE A 12 -1.06 5.39 4.14
C PHE A 12 -0.50 6.63 3.43
N GLY A 13 -0.20 6.51 2.14
CA GLY A 13 0.34 7.57 1.31
C GLY A 13 1.86 7.61 1.24
N ASN A 14 2.56 6.58 1.72
CA ASN A 14 4.01 6.47 1.59
C ASN A 14 4.37 6.05 0.17
N ASN A 15 5.49 6.57 -0.34
CA ASN A 15 5.98 6.22 -1.67
C ASN A 15 7.09 5.17 -1.56
N HIS A 16 6.88 4.01 -2.18
CA HIS A 16 7.86 2.94 -2.27
C HIS A 16 8.59 3.04 -3.60
N LYS A 17 9.92 3.21 -3.55
CA LYS A 17 10.74 3.40 -4.75
C LYS A 17 10.73 2.17 -5.65
N GLU A 18 10.82 1.00 -5.05
CA GLU A 18 10.91 -0.29 -5.74
C GLU A 18 10.21 -1.36 -4.90
N VAL A 19 9.32 -2.12 -5.54
CA VAL A 19 8.51 -3.12 -4.87
C VAL A 19 8.29 -4.36 -5.72
N GLU A 20 8.17 -5.50 -5.06
CA GLU A 20 7.75 -6.76 -5.69
C GLU A 20 6.29 -7.07 -5.34
N VAL A 21 5.50 -7.50 -6.32
CA VAL A 21 4.13 -7.96 -6.04
C VAL A 21 4.15 -9.37 -5.49
N ILE A 22 3.63 -9.55 -4.27
CA ILE A 22 3.48 -10.86 -3.62
C ILE A 22 2.16 -11.50 -4.06
N ARG A 23 1.05 -10.74 -3.96
CA ARG A 23 -0.29 -11.25 -4.22
C ARG A 23 -1.24 -10.17 -4.68
N ILE A 24 -2.11 -10.51 -5.62
CA ILE A 24 -3.16 -9.63 -6.14
C ILE A 24 -4.53 -10.11 -5.63
N TYR A 25 -5.31 -9.19 -5.07
CA TYR A 25 -6.69 -9.42 -4.61
C TYR A 25 -7.69 -8.73 -5.54
N LYS A 26 -8.97 -8.62 -5.16
CA LYS A 26 -9.99 -7.99 -6.01
C LYS A 26 -9.63 -6.56 -6.43
N ASN A 27 -9.32 -5.67 -5.47
CA ASN A 27 -9.01 -4.25 -5.71
C ASN A 27 -7.70 -3.77 -5.08
N THR A 28 -6.99 -4.66 -4.38
CA THR A 28 -5.73 -4.37 -3.71
C THR A 28 -4.68 -5.38 -4.11
N ALA A 29 -3.44 -5.08 -3.78
CA ALA A 29 -2.33 -6.03 -3.87
C ALA A 29 -1.47 -5.91 -2.62
N SER A 30 -0.81 -7.01 -2.27
CA SER A 30 0.26 -7.06 -1.30
C SER A 30 1.59 -6.91 -2.03
N ILE A 31 2.42 -6.00 -1.59
CA ILE A 31 3.75 -5.72 -2.15
C ILE A 31 4.82 -5.86 -1.08
N LEU A 32 6.02 -6.30 -1.46
CA LEU A 32 7.22 -6.23 -0.64
C LEU A 32 8.00 -4.98 -1.03
N ASP A 33 8.27 -4.08 -0.09
CA ASP A 33 9.20 -2.97 -0.31
C ASP A 33 10.64 -3.47 -0.16
N VAL A 34 11.43 -3.35 -1.22
CA VAL A 34 12.81 -3.85 -1.29
C VAL A 34 13.72 -3.14 -0.28
N ASN A 35 13.46 -1.87 0.04
CA ASN A 35 14.31 -1.09 0.96
C ASN A 35 14.05 -1.43 2.42
N THR A 36 12.77 -1.60 2.78
CA THR A 36 12.38 -1.85 4.18
C THR A 36 12.23 -3.32 4.52
N ASN A 37 12.15 -4.18 3.50
CA ASN A 37 11.79 -5.60 3.56
C ASN A 37 10.45 -5.85 4.27
N LEU A 38 9.55 -4.86 4.23
CA LEU A 38 8.22 -4.92 4.83
C LEU A 38 7.16 -5.10 3.75
N THR A 39 6.07 -5.77 4.14
CA THR A 39 4.91 -5.98 3.26
C THR A 39 3.88 -4.87 3.45
N TRP A 40 3.43 -4.29 2.35
CA TRP A 40 2.45 -3.21 2.34
C TRP A 40 1.24 -3.55 1.46
N ILE A 41 0.10 -2.94 1.78
CA ILE A 41 -1.11 -3.03 0.96
C ILE A 41 -1.19 -1.80 0.07
N VAL A 42 -1.40 -2.03 -1.23
CA VAL A 42 -1.60 -0.99 -2.24
C VAL A 42 -2.90 -1.21 -2.99
N ARG A 43 -3.39 -0.15 -3.65
CA ARG A 43 -4.50 -0.24 -4.60
C ARG A 43 -3.99 -0.77 -5.95
N LYS A 44 -4.79 -1.59 -6.63
CA LYS A 44 -4.43 -2.15 -7.94
C LYS A 44 -4.06 -1.09 -8.97
N ARG A 45 -4.76 0.05 -8.96
CA ARG A 45 -4.47 1.16 -9.87
C ARG A 45 -3.06 1.75 -9.70
N GLU A 46 -2.47 1.66 -8.51
CA GLU A 46 -1.10 2.12 -8.24
C GLU A 46 -0.07 1.19 -8.93
N LEU A 47 -0.50 0.00 -9.36
CA LEU A 47 0.26 -0.96 -10.15
C LEU A 47 -0.18 -0.95 -11.64
N GLY A 48 -0.97 0.04 -12.07
CA GLY A 48 -1.54 0.10 -13.42
C GLY A 48 -2.54 -1.01 -13.75
N LEU A 49 -3.15 -1.63 -12.74
CA LEU A 49 -4.14 -2.69 -12.89
C LEU A 49 -5.57 -2.17 -12.69
N GLU A 50 -6.53 -2.78 -13.37
CA GLU A 50 -7.95 -2.42 -13.25
C GLU A 50 -8.57 -2.85 -11.92
N GLU A 51 -9.40 -1.96 -11.34
CA GLU A 51 -10.21 -2.24 -10.16
C GLU A 51 -11.67 -2.53 -10.58
N THR A 52 -12.31 -3.49 -9.92
CA THR A 52 -13.73 -3.79 -10.14
C THR A 52 -14.59 -3.01 -9.15
N ASN A 53 -15.55 -2.22 -9.66
CA ASN A 53 -16.46 -1.38 -8.88
C ASN A 53 -15.76 -0.52 -7.80
N PRO A 54 -14.92 0.46 -8.20
CA PRO A 54 -14.16 1.29 -7.26
C PRO A 54 -15.05 2.13 -6.32
N ASN A 55 -16.32 2.33 -6.67
CA ASN A 55 -17.28 3.17 -5.95
C ASN A 55 -18.16 2.42 -4.95
N ASN A 56 -17.97 1.11 -4.76
CA ASN A 56 -18.82 0.35 -3.85
C ASN A 56 -18.44 0.65 -2.39
N LYS A 57 -19.29 1.41 -1.68
CA LYS A 57 -19.08 1.80 -0.28
C LYS A 57 -19.80 0.82 0.64
N TYR A 58 -19.03 0.04 1.39
CA TYR A 58 -19.57 -0.79 2.48
C TYR A 58 -19.55 0.00 3.80
N PRO A 59 -20.48 -0.26 4.74
CA PRO A 59 -20.37 0.24 6.11
C PRO A 59 -19.00 -0.14 6.71
N GLY A 60 -18.33 0.81 7.37
CA GLY A 60 -16.98 0.58 7.92
C GLY A 60 -15.83 0.67 6.90
N HIS A 61 -16.07 1.22 5.70
CA HIS A 61 -15.02 1.39 4.68
C HIS A 61 -13.84 2.23 5.20
N PHE A 62 -12.62 1.73 4.98
CA PHE A 62 -11.38 2.42 5.31
C PHE A 62 -11.30 3.81 4.63
N ASP A 63 -11.16 4.88 5.42
CA ASP A 63 -11.06 6.24 4.89
C ASP A 63 -9.63 6.58 4.48
N TYR A 64 -9.34 6.35 3.19
CA TYR A 64 -8.04 6.65 2.59
C TYR A 64 -7.63 8.12 2.77
N ARG A 65 -8.56 9.08 2.65
CA ARG A 65 -8.21 10.50 2.72
C ARG A 65 -7.82 10.88 4.13
N LYS A 66 -8.58 10.40 5.13
CA LYS A 66 -8.27 10.61 6.54
C LYS A 66 -6.94 9.95 6.91
N THR A 67 -6.73 8.69 6.53
CA THR A 67 -5.49 7.97 6.85
C THR A 67 -4.27 8.63 6.22
N LYS A 68 -4.34 9.01 4.92
CA LYS A 68 -3.23 9.70 4.25
C LYS A 68 -2.88 11.03 4.90
N ARG A 69 -3.88 11.78 5.39
CA ARG A 69 -3.63 13.03 6.14
C ARG A 69 -2.96 12.74 7.49
N GLN A 70 -3.39 11.71 8.19
CA GLN A 70 -2.84 11.33 9.50
C GLN A 70 -1.37 10.91 9.43
N TRP A 71 -0.97 10.22 8.36
CA TRP A 71 0.37 9.66 8.20
C TRP A 71 1.31 10.47 7.30
N LYS A 72 0.84 11.59 6.75
CA LYS A 72 1.67 12.48 5.92
C LYS A 72 2.93 12.90 6.69
N GLY A 73 4.11 12.55 6.15
CA GLY A 73 5.41 12.88 6.76
C GLY A 73 5.78 12.04 7.99
N ARG A 74 5.02 10.98 8.30
CA ARG A 74 5.26 10.08 9.45
C ARG A 74 5.63 8.67 9.00
N GLU A 75 6.25 8.56 7.84
CA GLU A 75 6.56 7.29 7.18
C GLU A 75 7.49 6.43 8.05
N GLN A 76 8.57 7.03 8.56
CA GLN A 76 9.52 6.33 9.43
C GLN A 76 8.87 5.84 10.73
N GLN A 77 8.01 6.67 11.34
CA GLN A 77 7.29 6.28 12.56
C GLN A 77 6.39 5.06 12.31
N LEU A 78 5.77 4.95 11.14
CA LEU A 78 4.96 3.79 10.78
C LEU A 78 5.84 2.53 10.61
N VAL A 79 6.97 2.67 9.93
CA VAL A 79 7.96 1.59 9.75
C VAL A 79 8.47 1.08 11.10
N ASP A 80 8.87 1.98 11.99
CA ASP A 80 9.38 1.65 13.32
C ASP A 80 8.32 0.93 14.17
N MET A 81 7.07 1.42 14.12
CA MET A 81 5.95 0.79 14.80
C MET A 81 5.70 -0.63 14.28
N VAL A 82 5.69 -0.85 12.96
CA VAL A 82 5.52 -2.20 12.39
C VAL A 82 6.65 -3.13 12.82
N ARG A 83 7.89 -2.64 12.82
CA ARG A 83 9.05 -3.42 13.26
C ARG A 83 9.00 -3.79 14.74
N SER A 84 8.41 -2.97 15.61
CA SER A 84 8.28 -3.31 17.03
C SER A 84 7.32 -4.47 17.32
N TYR A 85 6.47 -4.85 16.36
CA TYR A 85 5.55 -5.98 16.48
C TYR A 85 6.13 -7.29 15.90
N ASN A 86 7.27 -7.23 15.21
CA ASN A 86 7.95 -8.38 14.60
C ASN A 86 9.17 -8.80 15.43
#